data_AF-A0A4S0N3J1-F1
#
_entry.id   AF-A0A4S0N3J1-F1
#
_cell.length_a   1.000
_cell.length_b   1.000
_cell.length_c   1.000
_cell.angle_alpha   90.00
_cell.angle_beta   90.00
_cell.angle_gamma   90.00
#
_symmetry.space_group_name_H-M   'P 1'
#
loop_
_entity.id
_entity.type
_entity.pdbx_description
1 polymer ?
#
loop_
_entity_poly.entity_id
_entity_poly.type
_entity_poly.pdbx_seq_one_letter_code
_entity_poly.pdbx_strand_id
1 'polypeptide(L)'
;TEKAYLRAADGTLDKAHPDIVHDLANPGSPKTAHGFLAEALARRRAAGTTPFTVLCCDNLPANGATLHRLLVEFAKLRDFRLDRQVDAGLDRQVDADLAHHIADEVAFPSSMVDRIVPATTDADRARVAGELGLEDAWPVMTEPFRQWVIEDRFPAGRPAWEKFGVTMVEDVGPFEDMKLRLLNGAHSGIAYLGLLSGHPTVDRAFAD
;
A
#
# COMPACT_ATOMS: atom_id res chain seq x y z
N THR A 1 3.91 -1.39 3.89
CA THR A 1 5.04 -0.49 4.23
C THR A 1 5.79 -0.14 2.97
N GLU A 2 6.42 1.02 2.94
CA GLU A 2 7.03 1.64 1.76
C GLU A 2 8.11 0.77 1.08
N LYS A 3 8.79 -0.09 1.85
CA LYS A 3 9.80 -1.02 1.34
C LYS A 3 9.20 -2.14 0.49
N ALA A 4 7.94 -2.52 0.74
CA ALA A 4 7.26 -3.61 0.03
C ALA A 4 6.90 -3.27 -1.43
N TYR A 5 7.07 -2.01 -1.84
CA TYR A 5 6.88 -1.56 -3.22
C TYR A 5 8.07 -1.89 -4.12
N LEU A 6 9.18 -2.39 -3.56
CA LEU A 6 10.34 -2.92 -4.30
C LEU A 6 10.77 -1.99 -5.44
N ARG A 7 11.00 -0.72 -5.09
CA ARG A 7 11.37 0.33 -6.05
C ARG A 7 12.88 0.45 -6.17
N ALA A 8 13.36 0.64 -7.40
CA ALA A 8 14.71 1.10 -7.68
C ALA A 8 14.87 2.58 -7.26
N ALA A 9 16.10 3.07 -7.26
CA ALA A 9 16.42 4.45 -6.85
C ALA A 9 15.73 5.53 -7.70
N ASP A 10 15.39 5.21 -8.96
CA ASP A 10 14.64 6.08 -9.87
C ASP A 10 13.11 6.00 -9.68
N GLY A 11 12.65 5.19 -8.71
CA GLY A 11 11.24 4.98 -8.42
C GLY A 11 10.53 3.96 -9.32
N THR A 12 11.21 3.36 -10.30
CA THR A 12 10.68 2.24 -11.11
C THR A 12 10.69 0.94 -10.32
N LEU A 13 10.03 -0.10 -10.83
CA LEU A 13 10.08 -1.42 -10.23
C LEU A 13 11.53 -1.94 -10.25
N ASP A 14 12.04 -2.42 -9.12
CA ASP A 14 13.34 -3.09 -9.04
C ASP A 14 13.24 -4.49 -9.66
N LYS A 15 13.52 -4.54 -10.97
CA LYS A 15 13.47 -5.76 -11.78
C LYS A 15 14.53 -6.78 -11.38
N ALA A 16 15.57 -6.36 -10.68
CA ALA A 16 16.66 -7.21 -10.21
C ALA A 16 16.37 -7.79 -8.82
N HIS A 17 15.35 -7.29 -8.11
CA HIS A 17 15.01 -7.78 -6.78
C HIS A 17 14.70 -9.30 -6.83
N PRO A 18 15.31 -10.12 -5.95
CA PRO A 18 15.17 -11.58 -6.00
C PRO A 18 13.71 -12.06 -5.98
N ASP A 19 12.85 -11.41 -5.19
CA ASP A 19 11.43 -11.79 -5.13
C ASP A 19 10.63 -11.36 -6.37
N ILE A 20 11.00 -10.27 -7.06
CA ILE A 20 10.39 -9.91 -8.35
C ILE A 20 10.78 -10.93 -9.41
N VAL A 21 12.07 -11.30 -9.46
CA VAL A 21 12.57 -12.34 -10.37
C VAL A 21 11.88 -13.67 -10.10
N HIS A 22 11.71 -14.04 -8.82
CA HIS A 22 10.99 -15.24 -8.38
C HIS A 22 9.54 -15.23 -8.86
N ASP A 23 8.80 -14.15 -8.61
CA ASP A 23 7.37 -14.05 -8.96
C ASP A 23 7.15 -14.11 -10.47
N LEU A 24 8.01 -13.45 -11.25
CA LEU A 24 7.97 -13.51 -12.72
C LEU A 24 8.30 -14.90 -13.27
N ALA A 25 9.03 -15.74 -12.53
CA ALA A 25 9.33 -17.12 -12.93
C ALA A 25 8.25 -18.10 -12.43
N ASN A 26 7.58 -17.77 -11.34
CA ASN A 26 6.64 -18.64 -10.64
C ASN A 26 5.30 -17.94 -10.38
N PRO A 27 4.55 -17.52 -11.42
CA PRO A 27 3.33 -16.72 -11.25
C PRO A 27 2.24 -17.44 -10.44
N GLY A 28 2.23 -18.78 -10.43
CA GLY A 28 1.31 -19.58 -9.60
C GLY A 28 1.68 -19.69 -8.12
N SER A 29 2.87 -19.21 -7.72
CA SER A 29 3.37 -19.24 -6.34
C SER A 29 4.17 -17.96 -6.01
N PRO A 30 3.53 -16.78 -6.06
CA PRO A 30 4.19 -15.51 -5.81
C PRO A 30 4.53 -15.30 -4.32
N LYS A 31 5.45 -14.37 -4.06
CA LYS A 31 5.91 -13.94 -2.74
C LYS A 31 5.62 -12.47 -2.49
N THR A 32 5.57 -11.65 -3.53
CA THR A 32 5.38 -10.20 -3.41
C THR A 32 3.91 -9.81 -3.58
N ALA A 33 3.54 -8.64 -3.06
CA ALA A 33 2.22 -8.06 -3.32
C ALA A 33 1.95 -7.90 -4.83
N HIS A 34 2.97 -7.53 -5.63
CA HIS A 34 2.84 -7.42 -7.08
C HIS A 34 2.46 -8.75 -7.71
N GLY A 35 3.16 -9.84 -7.35
CA GLY A 35 2.88 -11.18 -7.85
C GLY A 35 1.48 -11.67 -7.48
N PHE A 36 1.08 -11.50 -6.20
CA PHE A 36 -0.27 -11.86 -5.76
C PHE A 36 -1.37 -11.06 -6.46
N LEU A 37 -1.22 -9.74 -6.56
CA LEU A 37 -2.20 -8.87 -7.21
C LEU A 37 -2.31 -9.19 -8.70
N ALA A 38 -1.19 -9.31 -9.41
CA ALA A 38 -1.16 -9.62 -10.83
C ALA A 38 -1.76 -11.01 -11.12
N GLU A 39 -1.43 -12.02 -10.31
CA GLU A 39 -2.00 -13.37 -10.48
C GLU A 39 -3.49 -13.40 -10.16
N ALA A 40 -3.95 -12.70 -9.12
CA ALA A 40 -5.36 -12.60 -8.81
C ALA A 40 -6.15 -11.92 -9.94
N LEU A 41 -5.64 -10.83 -10.50
CA LEU A 41 -6.26 -10.11 -11.62
C LEU A 41 -6.28 -10.96 -12.89
N ALA A 42 -5.19 -11.65 -13.20
CA ALA A 42 -5.13 -12.60 -14.33
C ALA A 42 -6.19 -13.69 -14.20
N ARG A 43 -6.28 -14.36 -13.05
CA ARG A 43 -7.30 -15.40 -12.81
C ARG A 43 -8.73 -14.87 -12.91
N ARG A 44 -8.99 -13.66 -12.40
CA ARG A 44 -10.31 -13.02 -12.51
C ARG A 44 -10.66 -12.75 -13.97
N ARG A 45 -9.72 -12.20 -14.74
CA ARG A 45 -9.89 -11.93 -16.17
C ARG A 45 -10.19 -13.21 -16.95
N ALA A 46 -9.40 -14.27 -16.75
CA ALA A 46 -9.61 -15.58 -17.37
C ALA A 46 -10.99 -16.18 -17.02
N ALA A 47 -11.52 -15.89 -15.82
CA ALA A 47 -12.83 -16.32 -15.37
C ALA A 47 -13.97 -15.34 -15.75
N GLY A 48 -13.71 -14.27 -16.51
CA GLY A 48 -14.71 -13.24 -16.85
C GLY A 48 -15.25 -12.48 -15.65
N THR A 49 -14.51 -12.44 -14.55
CA THR A 49 -14.93 -11.78 -13.30
C THR A 49 -14.39 -10.34 -13.25
N THR A 50 -15.26 -9.37 -12.96
CA THR A 50 -14.91 -7.94 -12.85
C THR A 50 -13.70 -7.71 -11.93
N PRO A 51 -12.72 -6.85 -12.27
CA PRO A 51 -11.59 -6.56 -11.38
C PRO A 51 -12.03 -5.92 -10.05
N PHE A 52 -11.20 -6.07 -9.02
CA PHE A 52 -11.36 -5.34 -7.76
C PHE A 52 -10.61 -4.01 -7.81
N THR A 53 -11.03 -3.04 -6.98
CA THR A 53 -10.24 -1.84 -6.70
C THR A 53 -9.04 -2.19 -5.81
N VAL A 54 -7.87 -1.64 -6.11
CA VAL A 54 -6.68 -1.73 -5.27
C VAL A 54 -6.48 -0.40 -4.54
N LEU A 55 -7.07 -0.29 -3.34
CA LEU A 55 -6.96 0.90 -2.50
C LEU A 55 -5.68 0.85 -1.68
N CYS A 56 -4.74 1.76 -1.99
CA CYS A 56 -3.51 1.88 -1.23
C CYS A 56 -3.71 2.72 0.04
N CYS A 57 -3.20 2.25 1.18
CA CYS A 57 -3.26 2.94 2.48
C CYS A 57 -1.86 3.10 3.11
N ASP A 58 -0.77 2.89 2.37
CA ASP A 58 0.58 3.21 2.84
C ASP A 58 0.90 4.70 2.67
N ASN A 59 1.78 5.22 3.52
CA ASN A 59 2.20 6.63 3.56
C ASN A 59 3.22 6.95 2.44
N LEU A 60 2.77 6.86 1.19
CA LEU A 60 3.52 7.22 0.00
C LEU A 60 2.84 8.41 -0.71
N PRO A 61 3.58 9.33 -1.34
CA PRO A 61 2.98 10.31 -2.23
C PRO A 61 2.31 9.62 -3.42
N ALA A 62 1.10 10.07 -3.78
CA ALA A 62 0.28 9.52 -4.85
C ALA A 62 0.26 7.97 -4.79
N ASN A 63 -0.07 7.42 -3.62
CA ASN A 63 0.19 6.02 -3.31
C ASN A 63 -0.54 5.03 -4.24
N GLY A 64 -1.77 5.35 -4.66
CA GLY A 64 -2.54 4.61 -5.64
C GLY A 64 -1.87 4.64 -7.02
N ALA A 65 -1.54 5.82 -7.51
CA ALA A 65 -0.85 5.98 -8.80
C ALA A 65 0.55 5.31 -8.83
N THR A 66 1.28 5.37 -7.71
CA THR A 66 2.56 4.68 -7.56
C THR A 66 2.39 3.17 -7.67
N LEU A 67 1.42 2.60 -6.94
CA LEU A 67 1.13 1.16 -7.02
C LEU A 67 0.66 0.74 -8.41
N HIS A 68 -0.20 1.53 -9.04
CA HIS A 68 -0.70 1.29 -10.39
C HIS A 68 0.46 1.16 -11.38
N ARG A 69 1.35 2.16 -11.41
CA ARG A 69 2.51 2.18 -12.31
C ARG A 69 3.41 0.96 -12.08
N LEU A 70 3.75 0.64 -10.83
CA LEU A 70 4.61 -0.50 -10.51
C LEU A 70 3.97 -1.84 -10.90
N LEU A 71 2.66 -1.99 -10.70
CA LEU A 71 1.95 -3.21 -11.08
C LEU A 71 1.83 -3.35 -12.60
N VAL A 72 1.64 -2.26 -13.34
CA VAL A 72 1.70 -2.25 -14.82
C VAL A 72 3.10 -2.62 -15.30
N GLU A 73 4.17 -2.07 -14.69
CA GLU A 73 5.55 -2.45 -15.02
C GLU A 73 5.81 -3.94 -14.76
N PHE A 74 5.33 -4.49 -13.64
CA PHE A 74 5.42 -5.91 -13.34
C PHE A 74 4.65 -6.77 -14.36
N ALA A 75 3.41 -6.39 -14.70
CA ALA A 75 2.58 -7.09 -15.67
C ALA A 75 3.21 -7.11 -17.06
N LYS A 76 3.80 -6.00 -17.52
CA LYS A 76 4.54 -5.95 -18.80
C LYS A 76 5.70 -6.95 -18.85
N LEU A 77 6.43 -7.11 -17.75
CA LEU A 77 7.53 -8.09 -17.67
C LEU A 77 7.00 -9.52 -17.67
N ARG A 78 5.85 -9.76 -17.03
CA ARG A 78 5.19 -11.07 -17.01
C ARG A 78 4.69 -11.44 -18.41
N ASP A 79 3.95 -10.55 -19.07
CA ASP A 79 3.43 -10.75 -20.42
C ASP A 79 4.57 -11.05 -21.40
N PHE A 80 5.63 -10.22 -21.37
CA PHE A 80 6.82 -10.44 -22.21
C PHE A 80 7.49 -11.81 -21.97
N ARG A 81 7.58 -12.27 -20.72
CA ARG A 81 8.16 -13.60 -20.42
C ARG A 81 7.27 -14.74 -20.93
N LEU A 82 5.96 -14.62 -20.81
CA LEU A 82 5.02 -15.65 -21.24
C LEU A 82 5.01 -15.76 -22.78
N ASP A 83 5.03 -14.64 -23.50
CA ASP A 83 5.11 -14.63 -24.97
C ASP A 83 6.34 -15.41 -25.46
N ARG A 84 7.52 -15.21 -24.84
CA ARG A 84 8.74 -15.95 -25.22
C ARG A 84 8.70 -17.44 -24.89
N GLN A 85 7.90 -17.85 -23.91
CA GLN A 85 7.72 -19.27 -23.59
C GLN A 85 6.80 -19.96 -24.59
N VAL A 86 5.82 -19.24 -25.13
CA VAL A 86 4.90 -19.74 -26.16
C VAL A 86 5.62 -19.94 -27.48
N ASP A 87 6.48 -18.98 -27.87
CA ASP A 87 7.38 -19.14 -29.03
C ASP A 87 8.31 -20.35 -28.89
N ALA A 88 8.62 -20.75 -27.65
CA ALA A 88 9.43 -21.93 -27.34
C ALA A 88 8.62 -23.24 -27.23
N GLY A 89 7.32 -23.23 -27.56
CA GLY A 89 6.47 -24.41 -27.63
C GLY A 89 5.85 -24.86 -26.30
N LEU A 90 5.80 -24.00 -25.27
CA LEU A 90 5.03 -24.28 -24.06
C LEU A 90 3.55 -23.94 -24.26
N ASP A 91 2.69 -24.94 -24.13
CA ASP A 91 1.23 -24.90 -24.30
C ASP A 91 0.51 -24.26 -23.11
N ARG A 92 0.85 -22.99 -22.81
CA ARG A 92 0.14 -22.20 -21.80
C ARG A 92 -0.82 -21.25 -22.51
N GLN A 93 -2.10 -21.34 -22.15
CA GLN A 93 -3.11 -20.34 -22.47
C GLN A 93 -2.61 -18.99 -21.96
N VAL A 94 -2.16 -18.13 -22.88
CA VAL A 94 -1.52 -16.86 -22.54
C VAL A 94 -2.63 -15.89 -22.16
N ASP A 95 -2.58 -15.36 -20.94
CA ASP A 95 -3.23 -14.09 -20.62
C ASP A 95 -2.47 -12.97 -21.33
N ALA A 96 -2.46 -13.01 -22.67
CA ALA A 96 -1.89 -11.95 -23.46
C ALA A 96 -2.65 -10.69 -23.07
N ASP A 97 -1.89 -9.70 -22.64
CA ASP A 97 -2.39 -8.37 -22.29
C ASP A 97 -2.93 -8.15 -20.86
N LEU A 98 -2.32 -8.77 -19.85
CA LEU A 98 -2.59 -8.40 -18.46
C LEU A 98 -2.19 -6.94 -18.19
N ALA A 99 -1.13 -6.47 -18.83
CA ALA A 99 -0.65 -5.10 -18.68
C ALA A 99 -1.71 -4.05 -19.07
N HIS A 100 -2.37 -4.14 -20.24
CA HIS A 100 -3.41 -3.16 -20.57
C HIS A 100 -4.65 -3.36 -19.70
N HIS A 101 -5.02 -4.60 -19.35
CA HIS A 101 -6.13 -4.85 -18.42
C HIS A 101 -5.93 -4.10 -17.09
N ILE A 102 -4.73 -4.18 -16.50
CA ILE A 102 -4.40 -3.45 -15.27
C ILE A 102 -4.34 -1.94 -15.50
N ALA A 103 -3.80 -1.50 -16.64
CA ALA A 103 -3.69 -0.08 -16.97
C ALA A 103 -5.06 0.61 -17.06
N ASP A 104 -6.01 -0.05 -17.73
CA ASP A 104 -7.22 0.62 -18.21
C ASP A 104 -8.48 0.25 -17.40
N GLU A 105 -8.54 -0.96 -16.84
CA GLU A 105 -9.78 -1.48 -16.22
C GLU A 105 -9.72 -1.57 -14.70
N VAL A 106 -8.53 -1.57 -14.11
CA VAL A 106 -8.35 -1.72 -12.65
C VAL A 106 -8.21 -0.34 -11.99
N ALA A 107 -8.98 -0.10 -10.93
CA ALA A 107 -8.94 1.15 -10.21
C ALA A 107 -7.89 1.15 -9.09
N PHE A 108 -7.10 2.22 -9.02
CA PHE A 108 -6.07 2.47 -7.99
C PHE A 108 -6.25 3.87 -7.38
N PRO A 109 -7.33 4.12 -6.63
CA PRO A 109 -7.50 5.38 -5.93
C PRO A 109 -6.35 5.61 -4.96
N SER A 110 -5.83 6.83 -4.94
CA SER A 110 -4.89 7.29 -3.92
C SER A 110 -5.61 7.66 -2.64
N SER A 111 -4.91 7.57 -1.52
CA SER A 111 -5.45 7.97 -0.22
C SER A 111 -4.40 8.60 0.68
N MET A 112 -4.85 9.54 1.51
CA MET A 112 -4.08 10.08 2.63
C MET A 112 -4.63 9.46 3.92
N VAL A 113 -3.77 8.75 4.65
CA VAL A 113 -4.09 8.15 5.96
C VAL A 113 -3.34 8.88 7.06
N ASP A 114 -4.03 9.15 8.17
CA ASP A 114 -3.41 9.74 9.34
C ASP A 114 -4.01 9.22 10.65
N ARG A 115 -3.16 8.53 11.41
CA ARG A 115 -3.39 8.11 12.79
C ARG A 115 -2.07 7.57 13.33
N ILE A 116 -1.59 8.10 14.44
CA ILE A 116 -0.43 7.55 15.14
C ILE A 116 -0.84 6.25 15.83
N VAL A 117 -0.13 5.17 15.49
CA VAL A 117 -0.32 3.81 16.01
C VAL A 117 1.04 3.28 16.48
N PRO A 118 1.40 3.42 17.76
CA PRO A 118 2.62 2.84 18.30
C PRO A 118 2.58 1.30 18.24
N ALA A 119 3.77 0.69 18.18
CA ALA A 119 3.86 -0.77 18.32
C ALA A 119 3.43 -1.19 19.74
N THR A 120 2.54 -2.18 19.82
CA THR A 120 2.01 -2.70 21.09
C THR A 120 3.12 -3.26 21.98
N THR A 121 3.17 -2.81 23.23
CA THR A 121 4.09 -3.31 24.27
C THR A 121 3.39 -4.24 25.27
N ASP A 122 4.17 -4.93 26.12
CA ASP A 122 3.61 -5.68 27.26
C ASP A 122 2.88 -4.76 28.26
N ALA A 123 3.36 -3.52 28.42
CA ALA A 123 2.70 -2.54 29.27
C ALA A 123 1.32 -2.14 28.72
N ASP A 124 1.19 -2.00 27.39
CA ASP A 124 -0.10 -1.74 26.74
C ASP A 124 -1.07 -2.91 26.94
N ARG A 125 -0.60 -4.16 26.76
CA ARG A 125 -1.39 -5.37 27.03
C ARG A 125 -1.91 -5.39 28.46
N ALA A 126 -1.04 -5.19 29.44
CA ALA A 126 -1.41 -5.18 30.85
C ALA A 126 -2.41 -4.07 31.19
N ARG A 127 -2.23 -2.86 30.63
CA ARG A 127 -3.15 -1.74 30.84
C ARG A 127 -4.53 -2.02 30.26
N VAL A 128 -4.62 -2.48 29.01
CA VAL A 128 -5.89 -2.81 28.36
C VAL A 128 -6.59 -3.96 29.09
N ALA A 129 -5.85 -4.98 29.52
CA ALA A 129 -6.42 -6.06 30.31
C ALA A 129 -7.02 -5.57 31.65
N GLY A 130 -6.35 -4.64 32.33
CA GLY A 130 -6.86 -4.02 33.54
C GLY A 130 -8.13 -3.18 33.31
N GLU A 131 -8.20 -2.45 32.21
CA GLU A 131 -9.37 -1.61 31.86
C GLU A 131 -10.58 -2.43 31.40
N LEU A 132 -10.36 -3.50 30.62
CA LEU A 132 -11.42 -4.34 30.07
C LEU A 132 -11.84 -5.49 30.99
N GLY A 133 -10.99 -5.88 31.95
CA GLY A 133 -11.18 -7.09 32.75
C GLY A 133 -11.06 -8.39 31.95
N LEU A 134 -10.43 -8.34 30.77
CA LEU A 134 -10.25 -9.44 29.82
C LEU A 134 -8.85 -9.38 29.22
N GLU A 135 -8.25 -10.54 28.97
CA GLU A 135 -6.97 -10.61 28.26
C GLU A 135 -7.17 -10.44 26.75
N ASP A 136 -6.69 -9.30 26.21
CA ASP A 136 -6.47 -9.11 24.79
C ASP A 136 -4.98 -9.38 24.48
N ALA A 137 -4.72 -10.41 23.68
CA ALA A 137 -3.35 -10.79 23.31
C ALA A 137 -2.67 -9.75 22.40
N TRP A 138 -3.44 -8.94 21.67
CA TRP A 138 -2.88 -7.97 20.74
C TRP A 138 -3.74 -6.71 20.59
N PRO A 139 -3.88 -5.90 21.67
CA PRO A 139 -4.56 -4.63 21.58
C PRO A 139 -3.77 -3.66 20.71
N VAL A 140 -4.47 -2.83 19.95
CA VAL A 140 -3.87 -1.78 19.11
C VAL A 140 -4.10 -0.44 19.77
N MET A 141 -3.01 0.17 20.25
CA MET A 141 -3.06 1.49 20.84
C MET A 141 -2.95 2.56 19.77
N THR A 142 -3.75 3.62 19.91
CA THR A 142 -3.79 4.71 18.94
C THR A 142 -4.09 6.02 19.64
N GLU A 143 -3.72 7.14 19.03
CA GLU A 143 -4.31 8.42 19.41
C GLU A 143 -5.80 8.52 19.05
N PRO A 144 -6.55 9.49 19.63
CA PRO A 144 -7.94 9.76 19.28
C PRO A 144 -8.11 10.35 17.88
N PHE A 145 -7.14 11.15 17.41
CA PHE A 145 -7.18 11.75 16.07
C PHE A 145 -7.15 10.66 15.00
N ARG A 146 -7.95 10.86 13.95
CA ARG A 146 -7.96 10.00 12.77
C ARG A 146 -8.43 10.81 11.57
N GLN A 147 -7.72 10.67 10.46
CA GLN A 147 -8.14 11.23 9.18
C GLN A 147 -7.89 10.22 8.07
N TRP A 148 -8.86 10.12 7.17
CA TRP A 148 -8.71 9.34 5.96
C TRP A 148 -9.37 10.10 4.81
N VAL A 149 -8.58 10.40 3.78
CA VAL A 149 -9.04 11.07 2.56
C VAL A 149 -8.78 10.13 1.41
N ILE A 150 -9.78 9.88 0.56
CA ILE A 150 -9.70 8.88 -0.52
C ILE A 150 -10.25 9.47 -1.82
N GLU A 151 -9.56 9.22 -2.93
CA GLU A 151 -10.11 9.45 -4.26
C GLU A 151 -11.32 8.54 -4.53
N ASP A 152 -12.46 9.10 -4.92
CA ASP A 152 -13.71 8.34 -5.09
C ASP A 152 -13.78 7.56 -6.42
N ARG A 153 -12.89 6.58 -6.59
CA ARG A 153 -12.78 5.75 -7.80
C ARG A 153 -12.92 4.25 -7.49
N PHE A 154 -14.17 3.78 -7.44
CA PHE A 154 -14.51 2.38 -7.12
C PHE A 154 -15.54 1.80 -8.10
N PRO A 155 -15.11 1.28 -9.28
CA PRO A 155 -16.03 0.79 -10.31
C PRO A 155 -16.95 -0.36 -9.85
N ALA A 156 -16.52 -1.16 -8.88
CA ALA A 156 -17.31 -2.25 -8.29
C ALA A 156 -18.05 -1.84 -6.99
N GLY A 157 -18.10 -0.54 -6.69
CA GLY A 157 -18.64 0.00 -5.45
C GLY A 157 -17.67 -0.04 -4.27
N ARG A 158 -18.05 0.67 -3.21
CA ARG A 158 -17.34 0.75 -1.92
C ARG A 158 -18.33 0.94 -0.78
N PRO A 159 -17.92 0.71 0.48
CA PRO A 159 -18.71 1.13 1.63
C PRO A 159 -18.95 2.65 1.66
N ALA A 160 -20.04 3.06 2.32
CA ALA A 160 -20.38 4.46 2.56
C ALA A 160 -19.52 5.05 3.71
N TRP A 161 -18.20 5.00 3.57
CA TRP A 161 -17.23 5.45 4.58
C TRP A 161 -17.37 6.92 4.94
N GLU A 162 -17.91 7.75 4.04
CA GLU A 162 -18.22 9.15 4.30
C GLU A 162 -19.18 9.34 5.47
N LYS A 163 -20.04 8.35 5.75
CA LYS A 163 -20.92 8.36 6.93
C LYS A 163 -20.18 8.15 8.25
N PHE A 164 -18.91 7.79 8.20
CA PHE A 164 -18.07 7.45 9.36
C PHE A 164 -16.80 8.31 9.46
N GLY A 165 -16.79 9.46 8.77
CA GLY A 165 -15.76 10.50 8.86
C GLY A 165 -14.63 10.40 7.84
N VAL A 166 -14.79 9.58 6.78
CA VAL A 166 -13.84 9.54 5.67
C VAL A 166 -14.19 10.62 4.65
N THR A 167 -13.20 11.39 4.21
CA THR A 167 -13.40 12.44 3.21
C THR A 167 -13.19 11.84 1.81
N MET A 168 -14.26 11.77 1.03
CA MET A 168 -14.18 11.36 -0.38
C MET A 168 -13.91 12.58 -1.25
N VAL A 169 -12.92 12.50 -2.13
CA VAL A 169 -12.46 13.61 -2.98
C VAL A 169 -12.24 13.14 -4.42
N GLU A 170 -12.10 14.09 -5.34
CA GLU A 170 -11.66 13.79 -6.70
C GLU A 170 -10.13 13.67 -6.80
N ASP A 171 -9.40 14.47 -6.01
CA ASP A 171 -7.94 14.53 -5.98
C ASP A 171 -7.46 14.62 -4.53
N VAL A 172 -6.58 13.69 -4.12
CA VAL A 172 -6.01 13.64 -2.77
C VAL A 172 -4.74 14.49 -2.62
N GLY A 173 -4.10 14.90 -3.72
CA GLY A 173 -2.80 15.57 -3.74
C GLY A 173 -2.66 16.74 -2.76
N PRO A 174 -3.62 17.68 -2.66
CA PRO A 174 -3.56 18.78 -1.71
C PRO A 174 -3.51 18.34 -0.24
N PHE A 175 -4.19 17.25 0.11
CA PHE A 175 -4.24 16.71 1.47
C PHE A 175 -2.96 15.95 1.81
N GLU A 176 -2.42 15.18 0.86
CA GLU A 176 -1.12 14.54 1.00
C GLU A 176 -0.02 15.59 1.21
N ASP A 177 0.03 16.63 0.38
CA ASP A 177 1.02 17.70 0.48
C ASP A 177 0.98 18.40 1.85
N MET A 178 -0.22 18.72 2.34
CA MET A 178 -0.41 19.32 3.66
C MET A 178 0.14 18.39 4.77
N LYS A 179 -0.26 17.11 4.77
CA LYS A 179 0.13 16.15 5.81
C LYS A 179 1.63 15.84 5.76
N LEU A 180 2.17 15.58 4.57
CA LEU A 180 3.58 15.26 4.39
C LEU A 180 4.48 16.44 4.81
N ARG A 181 4.11 17.68 4.49
CA ARG A 181 4.95 18.85 4.78
C ARG A 181 4.78 19.35 6.21
N LEU A 182 3.54 19.50 6.69
CA LEU A 182 3.27 20.12 7.99
C LEU A 182 3.35 19.12 9.15
N LEU A 183 2.96 17.86 8.95
CA LEU A 183 2.96 16.87 10.01
C LEU A 183 4.18 15.95 9.93
N ASN A 184 4.35 15.19 8.85
CA ASN A 184 5.49 14.25 8.76
C ASN A 184 6.84 14.99 8.76
N GLY A 185 6.92 16.13 8.07
CA GLY A 185 8.11 16.98 8.04
C GLY A 185 8.47 17.52 9.42
N ALA A 186 7.50 18.11 10.13
CA ALA A 186 7.72 18.61 11.49
C ALA A 186 8.08 17.49 12.46
N HIS A 187 7.38 16.35 12.40
CA HIS A 187 7.64 15.19 13.26
C HIS A 187 9.06 14.65 13.05
N SER A 188 9.52 14.54 11.79
CA SER A 188 10.90 14.15 11.49
C SER A 188 11.92 15.14 12.06
N GLY A 189 11.65 16.44 11.92
CA GLY A 189 12.49 17.50 12.50
C GLY A 189 12.59 17.39 14.02
N ILE A 190 11.44 17.28 14.71
CA ILE A 190 11.37 17.13 16.17
C ILE A 190 12.07 15.85 16.62
N ALA A 191 11.87 14.73 15.92
CA ALA A 191 12.47 13.45 16.29
C ALA A 191 14.01 13.52 16.20
N TYR A 192 14.57 14.02 15.11
CA TYR A 192 16.02 14.07 14.93
C TYR A 192 16.69 15.11 15.83
N LEU A 193 16.14 16.33 15.92
CA LEU A 193 16.69 17.38 16.77
C LEU A 193 16.49 17.06 18.25
N GLY A 194 15.31 16.56 18.63
CA GLY A 194 15.00 16.12 19.99
C GLY A 194 15.97 15.04 20.47
N LEU A 195 16.24 14.04 19.63
CA LEU A 195 17.21 12.99 19.96
C LEU A 195 18.62 13.55 20.15
N LEU A 196 19.06 14.48 19.29
CA LEU A 196 20.35 15.17 19.44
C LEU A 196 20.42 16.04 20.71
N SER A 197 19.29 16.58 21.15
CA SER A 197 19.15 17.34 22.41
C SER A 197 18.94 16.46 23.64
N GLY A 198 18.95 15.13 23.50
CA GLY A 198 18.82 14.18 24.62
C GLY A 198 17.39 13.83 25.01
N HIS A 199 16.39 14.20 24.21
CA HIS A 199 14.99 13.84 24.42
C HIS A 199 14.68 12.47 23.81
N PRO A 200 14.31 11.45 24.61
CA PRO A 200 14.07 10.09 24.12
C PRO A 200 12.71 9.90 23.42
N THR A 201 11.80 10.87 23.55
CA THR A 201 10.43 10.78 23.04
C THR A 201 9.98 12.12 22.46
N VAL A 202 9.03 12.06 21.53
CA VAL A 202 8.51 13.23 20.80
C VAL A 202 7.80 14.21 21.72
N ASP A 203 7.06 13.72 22.73
CA ASP A 203 6.40 14.56 23.72
C ASP A 203 7.39 15.39 24.55
N ARG A 204 8.54 14.80 24.91
CA ARG A 204 9.60 15.51 25.64
C ARG A 204 10.28 16.56 24.78
N ALA A 205 10.58 16.23 23.52
CA ALA A 205 11.15 17.17 22.58
C ALA A 205 10.20 18.34 22.24
N PHE A 206 8.88 18.13 22.35
CA PHE A 206 7.88 19.17 22.12
C PHE A 206 7.65 20.09 23.33
N ALA A 207 8.01 19.64 24.53
CA ALA A 207 7.80 20.37 25.78
C ALA A 207 8.96 21.32 26.16
N ASP A 208 10.04 21.34 25.38
CA ASP A 208 11.20 22.24 25.49
C ASP A 208 10.93 23.55 24.70
#